data_AF-A0A377TSD4-F1
#
_entry.id   AF-A0A377TSD4-F1
#
_cell.length_a   1.000
_cell.length_b   1.000
_cell.length_c   1.000
_cell.angle_alpha   90.00
_cell.angle_beta   90.00
_cell.angle_gamma   90.00
#
_symmetry.space_group_name_H-M   'P 1'
#
loop_
_entity.id
_entity.type
_entity.pdbx_description
1 polymer ?
#
loop_
_entity_poly.entity_id
_entity_poly.type
_entity_poly.pdbx_seq_one_letter_code
_entity_poly.pdbx_strand_id
1 'polypeptide(L)' 'MPTTLLAQQHYDNFRDRFANWPVRIEMLSRFRSAKEQAQILEQAAEGKSIS' A
#
# COMPACT_ATOMS: atom_id res chain seq x y z
N MET A 1 1.98 11.76 -3.30
CA MET A 1 2.90 12.16 -2.21
C MET A 1 4.21 12.62 -2.82
N PRO A 2 4.80 13.73 -2.36
CA PRO A 2 5.96 14.33 -3.01
C PRO A 2 7.28 13.61 -2.73
N THR A 3 7.38 12.79 -1.68
CA THR A 3 8.60 12.02 -1.36
C THR A 3 8.27 10.60 -0.89
N THR A 4 9.22 9.67 -1.08
CA THR A 4 9.09 8.28 -0.63
C THR A 4 9.07 8.14 0.89
N LEU A 5 9.76 9.04 1.61
CA LEU A 5 9.73 9.10 3.08
C LEU A 5 8.33 9.44 3.59
N LEU A 6 7.66 10.43 2.99
CA LEU A 6 6.28 10.77 3.37
C LEU A 6 5.32 9.65 2.97
N ALA A 7 5.54 8.97 1.85
CA ALA A 7 4.75 7.80 1.47
C ALA A 7 4.85 6.67 2.51
N GLN A 8 6.03 6.44 3.09
CA GLN A 8 6.23 5.49 4.19
C GLN A 8 5.50 5.93 5.46
N GLN A 9 5.67 7.18 5.89
CA GLN A 9 4.99 7.71 7.07
C GLN A 9 3.46 7.59 6.96
N HIS A 10 2.90 7.89 5.79
CA HIS A 10 1.48 7.72 5.54
C HIS A 10 1.06 6.25 5.57
N TYR A 11 1.83 5.37 4.94
CA TYR A 11 1.55 3.94 4.94
C TYR A 11 1.46 3.37 6.37
N ASP A 12 2.43 3.71 7.22
CA ASP A 12 2.45 3.25 8.62
C ASP A 12 1.24 3.78 9.40
N ASN A 13 0.98 5.09 9.32
CA ASN A 13 -0.18 5.71 9.97
C ASN A 13 -1.53 5.12 9.50
N PHE A 14 -1.67 4.85 8.20
CA PHE A 14 -2.90 4.30 7.66
C PHE A 14 -3.07 2.83 8.07
N ARG A 15 -2.00 2.03 8.00
CA ARG A 15 -2.04 0.64 8.43
C ARG A 15 -2.43 0.53 9.91
N ASP A 16 -1.89 1.37 10.78
CA ASP A 16 -2.23 1.38 12.20
C ASP A 16 -3.67 1.82 12.43
N ARG A 17 -4.11 2.89 11.77
CA ARG A 17 -5.48 3.42 11.91
C ARG A 17 -6.54 2.42 11.43
N PHE A 18 -6.24 1.66 10.39
CA PHE A 18 -7.17 0.72 9.75
C PHE A 18 -6.93 -0.73 10.16
N ALA A 19 -6.11 -1.01 11.18
CA ALA A 19 -5.78 -2.37 11.61
C ALA A 19 -7.00 -3.23 12.01
N ASN A 20 -8.08 -2.59 12.48
CA ASN A 20 -9.32 -3.26 12.89
C ASN A 20 -10.40 -3.27 11.79
N TRP A 21 -10.07 -2.81 10.59
CA TRP A 21 -11.00 -2.72 9.47
C TRP A 21 -10.63 -3.77 8.43
N PRO A 22 -11.59 -4.37 7.72
CA PRO A 22 -11.34 -5.30 6.62
C PRO A 22 -10.92 -4.52 5.36
N VAL A 23 -9.80 -3.78 5.46
CA VAL A 23 -9.21 -3.04 4.36
C VAL A 23 -7.72 -3.34 4.31
N ARG A 24 -7.23 -3.61 3.11
CA ARG A 24 -5.82 -3.89 2.90
C ARG A 24 -5.12 -2.66 2.33
N ILE A 25 -4.21 -2.11 3.12
CA ILE A 25 -3.44 -0.92 2.76
C ILE A 25 -2.08 -1.38 2.26
N GLU A 26 -1.72 -0.93 1.06
CA GLU A 26 -0.44 -1.19 0.41
C GLU A 26 0.16 0.12 -0.11
N MET A 27 1.48 0.18 -0.24
CA MET A 27 2.20 1.39 -0.65
C MET A 27 3.05 1.14 -1.89
N LEU A 28 2.77 1.91 -2.95
CA LEU A 28 3.56 2.01 -4.17
C LEU A 28 4.58 3.14 -4.01
N SER A 29 5.86 2.80 -3.88
CA SER A 29 6.96 3.76 -3.91
C SER A 29 8.24 3.13 -4.44
N ARG A 30 9.28 3.95 -4.62
CA ARG A 30 10.60 3.49 -5.05
C ARG A 30 11.33 2.58 -4.04
N PHE A 31 10.80 2.44 -2.82
CA PHE A 31 11.32 1.48 -1.84
C PHE A 31 10.85 0.04 -2.08
N ARG A 32 9.87 -0.17 -2.97
CA ARG A 32 9.42 -1.50 -3.39
C ARG A 32 10.16 -1.95 -4.64
N SER A 33 10.50 -3.23 -4.72
CA SER A 33 11.05 -3.85 -5.92
C SER A 33 10.02 -3.84 -7.06
N ALA A 34 10.48 -3.93 -8.31
CA ALA A 34 9.58 -3.99 -9.48
C ALA A 34 8.59 -5.17 -9.40
N LYS A 35 9.01 -6.31 -8.83
CA LYS A 35 8.15 -7.48 -8.61
C LYS A 35 7.02 -7.19 -7.64
N GLU A 36 7.33 -6.56 -6.50
CA GLU A 36 6.31 -6.16 -5.51
C GLU A 36 5.35 -5.13 -6.11
N GLN A 37 5.85 -4.15 -6.86
CA GLN A 37 5.00 -3.15 -7.51
C GLN A 37 4.02 -3.80 -8.49
N ALA A 38 4.48 -4.76 -9.30
CA ALA A 38 3.62 -5.50 -10.22
C ALA A 38 2.54 -6.30 -9.48
N GLN A 39 2.90 -7.00 -8.40
CA GLN A 39 1.92 -7.74 -7.58
C GLN A 39 0.89 -6.81 -6.93
N ILE A 40 1.31 -5.63 -6.43
CA ILE A 40 0.38 -4.66 -5.84
C ILE A 40 -0.61 -4.16 -6.89
N LEU A 41 -0.15 -3.89 -8.12
CA LEU A 41 -1.01 -3.44 -9.22
C LEU A 41 -2.01 -4.53 -9.65
N GLU A 42 -1.56 -5.79 -9.72
CA GLU A 42 -2.43 -6.94 -10.02
C GLU A 42 -3.50 -7.10 -8.93
N GLN A 43 -3.10 -7.09 -7.66
CA GLN A 43 -4.03 -7.23 -6.52
C GLN A 43 -5.02 -6.06 -6.44
N ALA A 44 -4.59 -4.85 -6.80
CA ALA A 44 -5.46 -3.69 -6.90
C ALA A 44 -6.47 -3.82 -8.04
N ALA A 45 -6.04 -4.33 -9.20
CA ALA A 45 -6.92 -4.57 -10.36
C ALA A 45 -7.96 -5.67 -10.08
N GLU A 46 -7.60 -6.69 -9.32
CA GLU A 46 -8.49 -7.79 -8.91
C GLU A 46 -9.44 -7.42 -7.76
N GLY A 47 -9.33 -6.22 -7.18
CA GLY A 47 -10.16 -5.79 -6.05
C GLY A 47 -9.82 -6.46 -4.71
N LYS A 48 -8.78 -7.30 -4.64
CA LYS A 48 -8.32 -7.98 -3.41
C LYS A 48 -7.80 -7.02 -2.33
N SER A 49 -7.61 -5.75 -2.66
CA SER A 49 -7.35 -4.68 -1.69
C SER A 49 -8.59 -4.25 -0.89
N ILE A 50 -9.78 -4.76 -1.22
CA ILE A 50 -11.03 -4.48 -0.50
C ILE A 50 -11.79 -5.81 -0.34
N SER A 51 -11.76 -6.39 0.85
CA SER A 51 -12.56 -7.56 1.25
C SER A 51 -12.78 -7.51 2.74
#